data_AF-A0AAU2D9C6-F1
#
_entry.id   AF-A0AAU2D9C6-F1
#
_cell.length_a   1.000
_cell.length_b   1.000
_cell.length_c   1.000
_cell.angle_alpha   90.00
_cell.angle_beta   90.00
_cell.angle_gamma   90.00
#
_symmetry.space_group_name_H-M   'P 1'
#
loop_
_entity.id
_entity.type
_entity.pdbx_description
1 polymer ?
#
loop_
_entity_poly.entity_id
_entity_poly.type
_entity_poly.pdbx_seq_one_letter_code
_entity_poly.pdbx_strand_id
1 'polypeptide(L)'
;MDEGLVALVTAGVGLVGAIAGAAVGGMGAIRGARIGAQTAAEATAKQVRDQSVVDHEHWLRGERLAACRNLLTAYSEYAVAASNMARVYEGSRPGDVQIGLTMGASVTRFRDAYFQLRILGPDEVRAPALRFGNHVEAHNECITTWGDAIARLDAATVMEVEAAAAEEERLRLQFSDLHDAFVEAATQAMTRRPTNQ
;
A
#
# COMPACT_ATOMS: atom_id res chain seq x y z
N MET A 1 59.12 -36.84 -63.59
CA MET A 1 59.33 -35.81 -62.55
C MET A 1 58.77 -34.53 -63.14
N ASP A 2 57.68 -33.88 -62.67
CA ASP A 2 57.19 -33.76 -61.28
C ASP A 2 55.69 -33.34 -61.15
N GLU A 3 54.76 -33.80 -62.00
CA GLU A 3 53.33 -33.49 -61.81
C GLU A 3 52.73 -34.12 -60.53
N GLY A 4 53.20 -35.32 -60.15
CA GLY A 4 52.81 -35.98 -58.91
C GLY A 4 53.37 -35.31 -57.63
N LEU A 5 54.48 -34.57 -57.75
CA LEU A 5 55.07 -33.84 -56.62
C LEU A 5 54.33 -32.51 -56.39
N VAL A 6 53.91 -31.84 -57.47
CA VAL A 6 53.10 -30.62 -57.40
C VAL A 6 51.72 -30.92 -56.80
N ALA A 7 51.06 -32.01 -57.22
CA ALA A 7 49.77 -32.41 -56.64
C ALA A 7 49.87 -32.73 -55.13
N LEU A 8 50.95 -33.38 -54.70
CA LEU A 8 51.20 -33.71 -53.29
C LEU A 8 51.48 -32.45 -52.43
N VAL A 9 52.27 -31.51 -52.95
CA VAL A 9 52.57 -30.24 -52.26
C VAL A 9 51.33 -29.35 -52.17
N THR A 10 50.51 -29.28 -53.23
CA THR A 10 49.28 -28.46 -53.25
C THR A 10 48.21 -29.04 -52.31
N ALA A 11 48.06 -30.37 -52.27
CA ALA A 11 47.18 -31.05 -51.32
C ALA A 11 47.66 -30.91 -49.86
N GLY A 12 48.97 -30.92 -49.62
CA GLY A 12 49.57 -30.72 -48.30
C GLY A 12 49.37 -29.30 -47.75
N VAL A 13 49.55 -28.27 -48.58
CA VAL A 13 49.35 -26.86 -48.18
C VAL A 13 47.87 -26.56 -47.92
N GLY A 14 46.96 -27.13 -48.71
CA GLY A 14 45.51 -27.02 -48.49
C GLY A 14 45.04 -27.66 -47.19
N LEU A 15 45.59 -28.83 -46.83
CA LEU A 15 45.27 -29.53 -45.58
C LEU A 15 45.77 -28.76 -44.35
N VAL A 16 47.00 -28.23 -44.41
CA VAL A 16 47.59 -27.44 -43.30
C VAL A 16 46.84 -26.10 -43.14
N GLY A 17 46.48 -25.44 -44.24
CA GLY A 17 45.66 -24.23 -44.21
C GLY A 17 44.26 -24.47 -43.62
N ALA A 18 43.62 -25.61 -43.93
CA ALA A 18 42.34 -25.99 -43.37
C ALA A 18 42.40 -26.30 -41.87
N ILE A 19 43.45 -26.99 -41.40
CA ILE A 19 43.66 -27.28 -39.98
C ILE A 19 43.97 -25.99 -39.20
N ALA A 20 44.82 -25.11 -39.74
CA ALA A 20 45.13 -23.83 -39.12
C ALA A 20 43.91 -22.89 -39.08
N GLY A 21 43.13 -22.83 -40.15
CA GLY A 21 41.89 -22.07 -40.21
C GLY A 21 40.83 -22.57 -39.23
N ALA A 22 40.66 -23.90 -39.11
CA ALA A 22 39.75 -24.52 -38.15
C ALA A 22 40.19 -24.28 -36.69
N ALA A 23 41.50 -24.33 -36.42
CA ALA A 23 42.05 -24.08 -35.08
C ALA A 23 41.88 -22.62 -34.65
N VAL A 24 42.18 -21.66 -35.54
CA VAL A 24 42.02 -20.22 -35.28
C VAL A 24 40.53 -19.85 -35.17
N GLY A 25 39.69 -20.37 -36.08
CA GLY A 25 38.23 -20.19 -36.04
C GLY A 25 37.60 -20.79 -34.78
N GLY A 26 38.02 -21.99 -34.38
CA GLY A 26 37.56 -22.65 -33.16
C GLY A 26 37.98 -21.93 -31.87
N MET A 27 39.23 -21.46 -31.79
CA MET A 27 39.69 -20.66 -30.65
C MET A 27 38.98 -19.31 -30.55
N GLY A 28 38.72 -18.65 -31.69
CA GLY A 28 37.92 -17.42 -31.74
C GLY A 28 36.48 -17.63 -31.28
N ALA A 29 35.85 -18.72 -31.72
CA ALA A 29 34.50 -19.09 -31.31
C ALA A 29 34.38 -19.38 -29.80
N ILE A 30 35.36 -20.08 -29.21
CA ILE A 30 35.39 -20.37 -27.77
C ILE A 30 35.55 -19.08 -26.94
N ARG A 31 36.43 -18.17 -27.37
CA ARG A 31 36.63 -16.89 -26.68
C ARG A 31 35.40 -15.98 -26.81
N GLY A 32 34.82 -15.90 -28.00
CA GLY A 32 33.59 -15.14 -28.25
C GLY A 32 32.40 -15.69 -27.45
N ALA A 33 32.25 -17.02 -27.38
CA ALA A 33 31.21 -17.67 -26.58
C ALA A 33 31.40 -17.42 -25.08
N ARG A 34 32.64 -17.43 -24.57
CA ARG A 34 32.93 -17.13 -23.16
C ARG A 34 32.61 -15.69 -22.80
N ILE A 35 33.05 -14.73 -23.63
CA ILE A 35 32.76 -13.30 -23.42
C ILE A 35 31.25 -13.06 -23.53
N GLY A 36 30.60 -13.61 -24.56
CA GLY A 36 29.16 -13.49 -24.75
C GLY A 36 28.35 -14.09 -23.60
N ALA A 37 28.75 -15.26 -23.08
CA ALA A 37 28.10 -15.88 -21.93
C ALA A 37 28.28 -15.05 -20.64
N GLN A 38 29.47 -14.48 -20.42
CA GLN A 38 29.73 -13.61 -19.28
C GLN A 38 28.91 -12.31 -19.36
N THR A 39 28.91 -11.64 -20.51
CA THR A 39 28.12 -10.42 -20.73
C THR A 39 26.62 -10.70 -20.63
N ALA A 40 26.13 -11.83 -21.15
CA ALA A 40 24.73 -12.23 -21.01
C ALA A 40 24.36 -12.53 -19.56
N ALA A 41 25.25 -13.17 -18.79
CA ALA A 41 25.03 -13.41 -17.36
C ALA A 41 25.01 -12.09 -16.56
N GLU A 42 25.91 -11.15 -16.85
CA GLU A 42 25.95 -9.83 -16.22
C GLU A 42 24.70 -9.00 -16.56
N ALA A 43 24.28 -9.00 -17.83
CA ALA A 43 23.06 -8.35 -18.29
C ALA A 43 21.80 -8.96 -17.65
N THR A 44 21.73 -10.29 -17.56
CA THR A 44 20.62 -10.99 -16.90
C THR A 44 20.60 -10.68 -15.40
N ALA A 45 21.76 -10.68 -14.73
CA ALA A 45 21.83 -10.32 -13.32
C ALA A 45 21.45 -8.87 -13.05
N LYS A 46 21.82 -7.95 -13.95
CA LYS A 46 21.36 -6.56 -13.92
C LYS A 46 19.84 -6.48 -14.14
N GLN A 47 19.32 -7.15 -15.15
CA GLN A 47 17.89 -7.17 -15.47
C GLN A 47 17.04 -7.74 -14.33
N VAL A 48 17.48 -8.83 -13.68
CA VAL A 48 16.77 -9.41 -12.52
C VAL A 48 16.76 -8.44 -11.34
N ARG A 49 17.85 -7.71 -11.10
CA ARG A 49 17.90 -6.67 -10.06
C ARG A 49 17.02 -5.47 -10.38
N ASP A 50 17.07 -4.99 -11.62
CA ASP A 50 16.24 -3.85 -12.05
C ASP A 50 14.76 -4.25 -12.00
N GLN A 51 14.42 -5.50 -12.37
CA GLN A 51 13.06 -6.04 -12.27
C GLN A 51 12.59 -6.21 -10.82
N SER A 52 13.46 -6.68 -9.92
CA SER A 52 13.07 -6.88 -8.51
C SER A 52 12.77 -5.56 -7.79
N VAL A 53 13.43 -4.46 -8.18
CA VAL A 53 13.12 -3.11 -7.69
C VAL A 53 11.74 -2.68 -8.19
N VAL A 54 11.47 -2.83 -9.48
CA VAL A 54 10.17 -2.48 -10.08
C VAL A 54 9.02 -3.28 -9.46
N ASP A 55 9.20 -4.60 -9.29
CA ASP A 55 8.21 -5.47 -8.68
C ASP A 55 7.95 -5.09 -7.21
N HIS A 56 9.02 -4.76 -6.46
CA HIS A 56 8.89 -4.30 -5.08
C HIS A 56 8.12 -2.98 -4.98
N GLU A 57 8.40 -2.00 -5.84
CA GLU A 57 7.67 -0.74 -5.89
C GLU A 57 6.19 -0.92 -6.23
N HIS A 58 5.88 -1.81 -7.17
CA HIS A 58 4.51 -2.15 -7.52
C HIS A 58 3.78 -2.82 -6.36
N TRP A 59 4.42 -3.78 -5.68
CA TRP A 59 3.87 -4.42 -4.49
C TRP A 59 3.60 -3.39 -3.38
N LEU A 60 4.58 -2.54 -3.07
CA LEU A 60 4.45 -1.52 -2.02
C LEU A 60 3.32 -0.52 -2.33
N ARG A 61 3.16 -0.12 -3.60
CA ARG A 61 2.04 0.72 -4.04
C ARG A 61 0.69 0.01 -3.84
N GLY A 62 0.62 -1.28 -4.14
CA GLY A 62 -0.55 -2.12 -3.89
C GLY A 62 -0.94 -2.16 -2.42
N GLU A 63 0.03 -2.44 -1.54
CA GLU A 63 -0.17 -2.48 -0.09
C GLU A 63 -0.61 -1.12 0.48
N ARG A 64 -0.03 -0.02 -0.01
CA ARG A 64 -0.44 1.35 0.38
C ARG A 64 -1.89 1.64 0.01
N LEU A 65 -2.30 1.27 -1.21
CA LEU A 65 -3.67 1.44 -1.68
C LEU A 65 -4.64 0.58 -0.86
N ALA A 66 -4.24 -0.66 -0.54
CA ALA A 66 -5.03 -1.54 0.32
C ALA A 66 -5.22 -0.96 1.72
N ALA A 67 -4.16 -0.43 2.35
CA ALA A 67 -4.25 0.21 3.66
C ALA A 67 -5.19 1.43 3.66
N CYS A 68 -5.13 2.28 2.63
CA CYS A 68 -6.04 3.41 2.50
C CYS A 68 -7.50 2.95 2.37
N ARG A 69 -7.77 1.92 1.55
CA ARG A 69 -9.10 1.34 1.39
C ARG A 69 -9.62 0.73 2.69
N ASN A 70 -8.77 0.01 3.41
CA ASN A 70 -9.14 -0.58 4.70
C ASN A 70 -9.59 0.49 5.70
N LEU A 71 -8.90 1.64 5.76
CA LEU A 71 -9.29 2.74 6.64
C LEU A 71 -10.66 3.31 6.25
N LEU A 72 -10.91 3.55 4.95
CA LEU A 72 -12.20 4.07 4.47
C LEU A 72 -13.36 3.10 4.72
N THR A 73 -13.13 1.80 4.54
CA THR A 73 -14.11 0.77 4.86
C THR A 73 -14.42 0.77 6.35
N ALA A 74 -13.38 0.77 7.20
CA ALA A 74 -13.56 0.78 8.65
C ALA A 74 -14.26 2.05 9.14
N TYR A 75 -13.95 3.20 8.53
CA TYR A 75 -14.68 4.45 8.78
C TYR A 75 -16.16 4.34 8.40
N SER A 76 -16.47 3.76 7.24
CA SER A 76 -17.87 3.61 6.80
C SER A 76 -18.68 2.75 7.76
N GLU A 77 -18.08 1.66 8.26
CA GLU A 77 -18.69 0.81 9.28
C GLU A 77 -18.89 1.56 10.61
N TYR A 78 -17.88 2.32 11.04
CA TYR A 78 -17.95 3.17 12.23
C TYR A 78 -19.06 4.23 12.10
N ALA A 79 -19.12 4.96 10.99
CA ALA A 79 -20.11 6.00 10.76
C ALA A 79 -21.55 5.46 10.85
N VAL A 80 -21.79 4.25 10.31
CA VAL A 80 -23.08 3.56 10.44
C VAL A 80 -23.37 3.18 11.90
N ALA A 81 -22.39 2.60 12.61
CA ALA A 81 -22.57 2.22 14.01
C ALA A 81 -22.82 3.44 14.92
N ALA A 82 -22.06 4.51 14.73
CA ALA A 82 -22.20 5.77 15.44
C ALA A 82 -23.56 6.43 15.18
N SER A 83 -24.00 6.48 13.91
CA SER A 83 -25.32 7.00 13.54
C SER A 83 -26.46 6.20 14.17
N ASN A 84 -26.34 4.87 14.23
CA ASN A 84 -27.33 4.04 14.89
C ASN A 84 -27.39 4.31 16.39
N MET A 85 -26.24 4.52 17.03
CA MET A 85 -26.19 4.87 18.45
C MET A 85 -26.80 6.24 18.73
N ALA A 86 -26.42 7.27 17.95
CA ALA A 86 -26.97 8.62 18.07
C ALA A 86 -28.50 8.61 18.00
N ARG A 87 -29.10 7.88 17.04
CA ARG A 87 -30.56 7.74 16.91
C ARG A 87 -31.25 7.10 18.11
N VAL A 88 -30.57 6.20 18.83
CA VAL A 88 -31.11 5.62 20.08
C VAL A 88 -31.11 6.67 21.18
N TYR A 89 -30.04 7.45 21.26
CA TYR A 89 -29.84 8.49 22.27
C TYR A 89 -30.72 9.73 22.05
N GLU A 90 -31.00 10.11 20.81
CA GLU A 90 -32.02 11.12 20.46
C GLU A 90 -33.41 10.77 21.03
N GLY A 91 -33.72 9.47 21.11
CA GLY A 91 -34.93 8.97 21.75
C GLY A 91 -34.91 9.02 23.28
N SER A 92 -33.82 9.52 23.88
CA SER A 92 -33.55 9.48 25.32
C SER A 92 -33.65 8.07 25.91
N ARG A 93 -33.26 7.06 25.12
CA ARG A 93 -33.31 5.66 25.52
C ARG A 93 -31.90 5.17 25.86
N PRO A 94 -31.74 4.36 26.93
CA PRO A 94 -30.51 3.61 27.12
C PRO A 94 -30.19 2.79 25.87
N GLY A 95 -28.91 2.77 25.49
CA GLY A 95 -28.43 2.00 24.36
C GLY A 95 -28.66 0.49 24.56
N ASP A 96 -29.04 -0.23 23.51
CA ASP A 96 -28.98 -1.69 23.51
C ASP A 96 -27.50 -2.13 23.57
N VAL A 97 -27.21 -3.10 24.44
CA VAL A 97 -25.89 -3.74 24.56
C VAL A 97 -25.36 -4.16 23.19
N GLN A 98 -26.21 -4.70 22.32
CA GLN A 98 -25.78 -5.13 20.99
C GLN A 98 -25.31 -3.97 20.10
N ILE A 99 -25.95 -2.81 20.20
CA ILE A 99 -25.56 -1.59 19.47
C ILE A 99 -24.23 -1.07 20.02
N GLY A 100 -24.05 -1.09 21.36
CA GLY A 100 -22.78 -0.76 22.01
C GLY A 100 -21.62 -1.66 21.58
N LEU A 101 -21.85 -2.98 21.53
CA LEU A 101 -20.86 -3.95 21.06
C LEU A 101 -20.50 -3.71 19.59
N THR A 102 -21.48 -3.39 18.75
CA THR A 102 -21.26 -3.08 17.33
C THR A 102 -20.40 -1.82 17.17
N MET A 103 -20.69 -0.78 17.94
CA MET A 103 -19.91 0.46 17.99
C MET A 103 -18.46 0.18 18.42
N GLY A 104 -18.25 -0.49 19.55
CA GLY A 104 -16.90 -0.83 20.03
C GLY A 104 -16.09 -1.69 19.05
N ALA A 105 -16.73 -2.63 18.38
CA ALA A 105 -16.10 -3.43 17.33
C ALA A 105 -15.69 -2.57 16.12
N SER A 106 -16.53 -1.60 15.71
CA SER A 106 -16.23 -0.70 14.59
C SER A 106 -15.06 0.25 14.90
N VAL A 107 -14.99 0.79 16.12
CA VAL A 107 -13.84 1.61 16.59
C VAL A 107 -12.55 0.80 16.57
N THR A 108 -12.60 -0.46 17.02
CA THR A 108 -11.44 -1.35 17.01
C THR A 108 -10.96 -1.61 15.58
N ARG A 109 -11.87 -1.93 14.65
CA ARG A 109 -11.52 -2.11 13.23
C ARG A 109 -10.95 -0.85 12.60
N PHE A 110 -11.47 0.32 12.97
CA PHE A 110 -10.91 1.59 12.53
C PHE A 110 -9.47 1.79 13.03
N ARG A 111 -9.21 1.56 14.33
CA ARG A 111 -7.85 1.63 14.90
C ARG A 111 -6.89 0.68 14.20
N ASP A 112 -7.30 -0.56 13.96
CA ASP A 112 -6.45 -1.55 13.29
C ASP A 112 -6.08 -1.09 11.87
N ALA A 113 -7.06 -0.60 11.11
CA ALA A 113 -6.81 -0.05 9.77
C ALA A 113 -5.91 1.19 9.81
N TYR A 114 -6.11 2.07 10.80
CA TYR A 114 -5.25 3.24 11.02
C TYR A 114 -3.80 2.83 11.31
N PHE A 115 -3.57 1.82 12.16
CA PHE A 115 -2.22 1.36 12.46
C PHE A 115 -1.52 0.74 11.25
N GLN A 116 -2.25 -0.03 10.42
CA GLN A 116 -1.71 -0.54 9.16
C GLN A 116 -1.27 0.61 8.24
N LEU A 117 -2.12 1.63 8.09
CA LEU A 117 -1.80 2.80 7.30
C LEU A 117 -0.62 3.60 7.88
N ARG A 118 -0.46 3.67 9.20
CA ARG A 118 0.69 4.33 9.82
C ARG A 118 2.02 3.65 9.48
N ILE A 119 2.01 2.34 9.26
CA ILE A 119 3.19 1.56 8.90
C ILE A 119 3.49 1.71 7.40
N LEU A 120 2.48 1.47 6.56
CA LEU A 120 2.66 1.32 5.11
C LEU A 120 2.48 2.64 4.35
N GLY A 121 1.68 3.55 4.90
CA GLY A 121 1.22 4.77 4.27
C GLY A 121 2.34 5.77 4.02
N PRO A 122 2.29 6.48 2.88
CA PRO A 122 3.23 7.56 2.56
C PRO A 122 3.04 8.73 3.53
N ASP A 123 4.10 9.50 3.75
CA ASP A 123 4.14 10.56 4.78
C ASP A 123 3.06 11.62 4.58
N GLU A 124 2.70 11.92 3.33
CA GLU A 124 1.64 12.86 2.97
C GLU A 124 0.26 12.44 3.48
N VAL A 125 0.03 11.13 3.62
CA VAL A 125 -1.25 10.56 4.06
C VAL A 125 -1.31 10.42 5.58
N ARG A 126 -0.15 10.34 6.26
CA ARG A 126 -0.10 10.10 7.71
C ARG A 126 -0.73 11.22 8.53
N ALA A 127 -0.46 12.47 8.19
CA ALA A 127 -0.99 13.61 8.95
C ALA A 127 -2.53 13.74 8.82
N PRO A 128 -3.14 13.67 7.62
CA PRO A 128 -4.59 13.57 7.47
C PRO A 128 -5.19 12.36 8.20
N ALA A 129 -4.56 11.17 8.08
CA ALA A 129 -5.04 9.97 8.76
C ALA A 129 -5.00 10.09 10.28
N LEU A 130 -3.97 10.73 10.85
CA LEU A 130 -3.87 11.00 12.28
C LEU A 130 -5.00 11.93 12.75
N ARG A 131 -5.28 13.02 12.02
CA ARG A 131 -6.40 13.92 12.35
C ARG A 131 -7.73 13.18 12.30
N PHE A 132 -7.92 12.36 11.27
CA PHE A 132 -9.12 11.57 11.10
C PHE A 132 -9.29 10.57 12.26
N GLY A 133 -8.22 9.87 12.64
CA GLY A 133 -8.27 8.94 13.77
C GLY A 133 -8.53 9.61 15.10
N ASN A 134 -7.88 10.73 15.39
CA ASN A 134 -8.15 11.51 16.61
C ASN A 134 -9.62 11.96 16.68
N HIS A 135 -10.24 12.27 15.54
CA HIS A 135 -11.63 12.67 15.48
C HIS A 135 -12.60 11.51 15.73
N VAL A 136 -12.32 10.31 15.21
CA VAL A 136 -13.07 9.09 15.54
C VAL A 136 -13.01 8.80 17.05
N GLU A 137 -11.85 8.97 17.67
CA GLU A 137 -11.70 8.79 19.12
C GLU A 137 -12.52 9.81 19.92
N ALA A 138 -12.41 11.09 19.56
CA ALA A 138 -13.17 12.16 20.22
C ALA A 138 -14.69 11.96 20.06
N HIS A 139 -15.15 11.54 18.88
CA HIS A 139 -16.57 11.24 18.65
C HIS A 139 -17.03 10.00 19.41
N ASN A 140 -16.21 8.95 19.51
CA ASN A 140 -16.53 7.79 20.35
C ASN A 140 -16.61 8.14 21.85
N GLU A 141 -15.69 8.98 22.34
CA GLU A 141 -15.73 9.48 23.73
C GLU A 141 -16.98 10.33 23.98
N CYS A 142 -17.35 11.20 23.04
CA CYS A 142 -18.58 11.98 23.08
C CYS A 142 -19.82 11.09 23.16
N ILE A 143 -19.93 10.08 22.30
CA ILE A 143 -21.05 9.11 22.30
C ILE A 143 -21.10 8.35 23.63
N THR A 144 -19.96 7.93 24.17
CA THR A 144 -19.89 7.24 25.47
C THR A 144 -20.40 8.15 26.59
N THR A 145 -19.95 9.41 26.61
CA THR A 145 -20.38 10.43 27.58
C THR A 145 -21.89 10.71 27.47
N TRP A 146 -22.42 10.77 26.24
CA TRP A 146 -23.85 10.93 26.00
C TRP A 146 -24.66 9.75 26.55
N GLY A 147 -24.22 8.51 26.27
CA GLY A 147 -24.85 7.30 26.80
C GLY A 147 -24.87 7.27 28.33
N ASP A 148 -23.76 7.66 28.96
CA ASP A 148 -23.63 7.75 30.41
C ASP A 148 -24.57 8.81 31.02
N ALA A 149 -24.75 9.96 30.35
CA ALA A 149 -25.69 11.00 30.78
C ALA A 149 -27.14 10.50 30.69
N ILE A 150 -27.51 9.80 29.60
CA ILE A 150 -28.84 9.19 29.44
C ILE A 150 -29.09 8.11 30.50
N ALA A 151 -28.09 7.29 30.84
CA ALA A 151 -28.24 6.26 31.86
C ALA A 151 -28.54 6.83 33.26
N ARG A 152 -28.14 8.09 33.51
CA ARG A 152 -28.39 8.83 34.75
C ARG A 152 -29.54 9.84 34.64
N LEU A 153 -30.35 9.77 33.57
CA LEU A 153 -31.29 10.82 33.23
C LEU A 153 -32.27 11.12 34.39
N ASP A 154 -32.16 12.33 34.91
CA ASP A 154 -33.00 12.95 35.92
C ASP A 154 -33.07 14.47 35.68
N ALA A 155 -33.72 15.22 36.56
CA ALA A 155 -33.86 16.66 36.40
C ALA A 155 -32.51 17.43 36.41
N ALA A 156 -31.46 16.86 36.99
CA ALA A 156 -30.14 17.49 37.09
C ALA A 156 -29.27 17.23 35.84
N THR A 157 -29.50 16.13 35.12
CA THR A 157 -28.67 15.70 33.99
C THR A 157 -29.22 16.08 32.60
N VAL A 158 -30.42 16.69 32.52
CA VAL A 158 -30.99 17.15 31.23
C VAL A 158 -30.04 18.06 30.46
N MET A 159 -29.40 19.03 31.13
CA MET A 159 -28.43 19.92 30.50
C MET A 159 -27.18 19.18 30.00
N GLU A 160 -26.77 18.11 30.68
CA GLU A 160 -25.64 17.28 30.25
C GLU A 160 -25.97 16.52 28.97
N VAL A 161 -27.20 15.96 28.87
CA VAL A 161 -27.68 15.27 27.68
C VAL A 161 -27.77 16.21 26.48
N GLU A 162 -28.32 17.42 26.66
CA GLU A 162 -28.39 18.43 25.59
C GLU A 162 -27.01 18.88 25.13
N ALA A 163 -26.08 19.09 26.06
CA ALA A 163 -24.70 19.46 25.74
C ALA A 163 -23.97 18.35 24.97
N ALA A 164 -24.13 17.10 25.39
CA ALA A 164 -23.52 15.95 24.72
C ALA A 164 -24.10 15.73 23.31
N ALA A 165 -25.42 15.92 23.14
CA ALA A 165 -26.06 15.84 21.83
C ALA A 165 -25.57 16.95 20.88
N ALA A 166 -25.42 18.18 21.37
CA ALA A 166 -24.92 19.29 20.57
C ALA A 166 -23.44 19.08 20.16
N GLU A 167 -22.63 18.52 21.04
CA GLU A 167 -21.23 18.17 20.74
C GLU A 167 -21.12 17.01 19.75
N GLU A 168 -21.98 15.99 19.87
CA GLU A 168 -22.06 14.89 18.92
C GLU A 168 -22.38 15.41 17.52
N GLU A 169 -23.37 16.29 17.37
CA GLU A 169 -23.74 16.90 16.09
C GLU A 169 -22.56 17.69 15.50
N ARG A 170 -21.87 18.49 16.33
CA ARG A 170 -20.71 19.27 15.92
C ARG A 170 -19.59 18.38 15.38
N LEU A 171 -19.27 17.29 16.08
CA LEU A 171 -18.26 16.33 15.67
C LEU A 171 -18.70 15.58 14.40
N ARG A 172 -19.99 15.21 14.32
CA ARG A 172 -20.56 14.51 13.17
C ARG A 172 -20.41 15.31 11.87
N LEU A 173 -20.66 16.62 11.92
CA LEU A 173 -20.53 17.50 10.76
C LEU A 173 -19.08 17.65 10.27
N GLN A 174 -18.10 17.57 11.17
CA GLN A 174 -16.67 17.68 10.83
C GLN A 174 -16.09 16.46 10.11
N PHE A 175 -16.79 15.32 10.12
CA PHE A 175 -16.31 14.11 9.46
C PHE A 175 -16.16 14.26 7.95
N SER A 176 -17.05 14.99 7.28
CA SER A 176 -17.00 15.17 5.82
C SER A 176 -15.68 15.82 5.41
N ASP A 177 -15.31 16.92 6.08
CA ASP A 177 -14.08 17.66 5.78
C ASP A 177 -12.82 16.81 6.02
N LEU A 178 -12.80 16.02 7.09
CA LEU A 178 -11.67 15.14 7.42
C LEU A 178 -11.56 13.96 6.46
N HIS A 179 -12.70 13.37 6.09
CA HIS A 179 -12.77 12.32 5.07
C HIS A 179 -12.25 12.83 3.73
N ASP A 180 -12.71 14.00 3.28
CA ASP A 180 -12.32 14.58 2.00
C ASP A 180 -10.84 14.95 1.99
N ALA A 181 -10.32 15.55 3.06
CA ALA A 181 -8.89 15.83 3.21
C ALA A 181 -8.04 14.55 3.19
N PHE A 182 -8.53 13.45 3.76
CA PHE A 182 -7.86 12.16 3.71
C PHE A 182 -7.86 11.57 2.29
N VAL A 183 -9.03 11.55 1.62
CA VAL A 183 -9.17 11.02 0.26
C VAL A 183 -8.34 11.82 -0.74
N GLU A 184 -8.29 13.14 -0.59
CA GLU A 184 -7.46 14.01 -1.41
C GLU A 184 -5.98 13.66 -1.23
N ALA A 185 -5.50 13.57 0.01
CA ALA A 185 -4.11 13.22 0.29
C ALA A 185 -3.75 11.81 -0.25
N ALA A 186 -4.64 10.84 -0.08
CA ALA A 186 -4.46 9.48 -0.61
C ALA A 186 -4.38 9.50 -2.15
N THR A 187 -5.26 10.23 -2.81
CA THR A 187 -5.27 10.38 -4.27
C THR A 187 -3.98 11.03 -4.77
N GLN A 188 -3.54 12.12 -4.13
CA GLN A 188 -2.29 12.80 -4.49
C GLN A 188 -1.07 11.89 -4.30
N ALA A 189 -1.00 11.16 -3.18
CA ALA A 189 0.11 10.27 -2.90
C ALA A 189 0.19 9.08 -3.87
N MET A 190 -0.95 8.62 -4.41
CA MET A 190 -0.98 7.52 -5.38
C MET A 190 -0.71 7.97 -6.82
N THR A 191 -0.94 9.24 -7.15
CA THR A 191 -0.79 9.79 -8.51
C THR A 191 0.58 10.41 -8.78
N ARG A 192 1.33 10.81 -7.75
CA ARG A 192 2.72 11.27 -7.91
C ARG A 192 3.58 10.13 -8.48
N ARG A 193 4.11 10.34 -9.68
CA ARG A 193 5.16 9.48 -10.23
C ARG A 193 6.43 9.67 -9.38
N PRO A 194 7.20 8.60 -9.11
CA PRO A 194 8.54 8.78 -8.56
C PRO A 194 9.32 9.66 -9.55
N THR A 195 9.71 10.86 -9.10
CA THR A 195 10.69 11.65 -9.82
C THR A 195 11.99 10.86 -9.76
N ASN A 196 12.43 10.33 -10.90
CA ASN A 196 13.75 9.72 -11.04
C ASN A 196 14.79 10.74 -10.51
N GLN A 197 15.35 10.48 -9.34
CA GLN A 197 16.56 11.13 -8.84
C GLN A 197 17.77 10.31 -9.27
#